data_AF-A0A5K0Z843-F1
#
_entry.id   AF-A0A5K0Z843-F1
#
_cell.length_a   1.000
_cell.length_b   1.000
_cell.length_c   1.000
_cell.angle_alpha   90.00
_cell.angle_beta   90.00
_cell.angle_gamma   90.00
#
_symmetry.space_group_name_H-M   'P 1'
#
loop_
_entity.id
_entity.type
_entity.pdbx_description
1 polymer ?
#
loop_
_entity_poly.entity_id
_entity_poly.type
_entity_poly.pdbx_seq_one_letter_code
_entity_poly.pdbx_strand_id
1 'polypeptide(L)' 'FDVAGTGACLKRYSDPSFFKMEWATSELLKAEKFKQERKILR' A
#
# COMPACT_ATOMS: atom_id res chain seq x y z
N PHE A 1 -26.70 1.57 0.86
CA PHE A 1 -25.54 2.47 0.64
C PHE A 1 -24.24 1.82 1.13
N ASP A 2 -24.24 1.22 2.33
CA ASP A 2 -23.13 0.40 2.84
C ASP A 2 -23.27 -1.09 2.49
N VAL A 3 -23.10 -1.43 1.21
CA VAL A 3 -23.27 -2.82 0.72
C VAL A 3 -22.26 -3.80 1.34
N ALA A 4 -21.10 -3.30 1.77
CA ALA A 4 -20.02 -4.10 2.37
C ALA A 4 -19.92 -3.93 3.90
N GLY A 5 -21.01 -3.52 4.56
CA GLY A 5 -21.07 -3.31 6.01
C GLY A 5 -20.87 -1.85 6.43
N THR A 6 -21.22 -1.55 7.68
CA THR A 6 -21.28 -0.20 8.25
C THR A 6 -19.98 0.58 8.02
N GLY A 7 -20.09 1.75 7.40
CA GLY A 7 -18.97 2.65 7.14
C GLY A 7 -18.08 2.27 5.94
N ALA A 8 -18.42 1.21 5.19
CA ALA A 8 -17.66 0.81 4.01
C ALA A 8 -17.73 1.86 2.88
N CYS A 9 -18.87 2.51 2.70
CA CYS A 9 -19.00 3.59 1.74
C CYS A 9 -18.11 4.78 2.14
N LEU A 10 -18.09 5.16 3.42
CA LEU A 10 -17.26 6.26 3.91
C LEU A 10 -15.77 5.98 3.73
N LYS A 11 -15.29 4.77 4.03
CA LYS A 11 -13.89 4.38 3.80
C LYS A 11 -13.50 4.44 2.31
N ARG A 12 -14.40 4.11 1.39
CA ARG A 12 -14.11 4.25 -0.06
C ARG A 12 -13.90 5.70 -0.50
N TYR A 13 -14.51 6.66 0.19
CA TYR A 13 -14.32 8.08 -0.12
C TYR A 13 -13.23 8.74 0.72
N SER A 14 -12.97 8.26 1.94
CA SER A 14 -12.00 8.82 2.87
C SER A 14 -11.53 7.76 3.85
N ASP A 15 -10.60 6.90 3.41
CA ASP A 15 -9.86 6.02 4.30
C ASP A 15 -8.48 6.62 4.62
N PRO A 16 -8.30 7.31 5.75
CA PRO A 16 -7.00 7.87 6.14
C PRO A 16 -5.92 6.79 6.36
N SER A 17 -6.31 5.51 6.46
CA SER A 17 -5.38 4.38 6.56
C SER A 17 -4.69 4.10 5.22
N PHE A 18 -5.26 4.56 4.10
CA PHE A 18 -4.69 4.41 2.76
C PHE A 18 -3.25 4.88 2.70
N PHE A 19 -2.94 6.07 3.24
CA PHE A 19 -1.59 6.61 3.23
C PHE A 19 -0.58 5.74 3.97
N LYS A 20 -0.98 5.13 5.09
CA LYS A 20 -0.09 4.24 5.87
C LYS A 20 0.21 2.96 5.09
N MET A 21 -0.82 2.39 4.47
CA MET A 21 -0.70 1.18 3.66
C MET A 21 0.15 1.45 2.42
N GLU A 22 -0.15 2.51 1.68
CA GLU A 22 0.55 2.88 0.45
C GLU A 22 2.03 3.20 0.74
N TRP A 23 2.32 3.91 1.83
CA TRP A 23 3.70 4.10 2.28
C TRP A 23 4.40 2.76 2.52
N ALA A 24 3.83 1.89 3.35
CA ALA A 24 4.44 0.61 3.68
C ALA A 24 4.71 -0.24 2.43
N THR A 25 3.78 -0.28 1.48
CA THR A 25 3.99 -0.98 0.20
C THR A 25 5.09 -0.34 -0.64
N SER A 26 5.16 0.99 -0.71
CA SER A 26 6.23 1.71 -1.42
C SER A 26 7.61 1.37 -0.86
N GLU A 27 7.77 1.32 0.46
CA GLU A 27 9.04 0.97 1.10
C GLU A 27 9.45 -0.48 0.82
N LEU A 28 8.48 -1.41 0.82
CA LEU A 28 8.73 -2.80 0.44
C LEU A 28 9.19 -2.92 -1.02
N LEU A 29 8.56 -2.19 -1.93
CA LEU A 29 8.93 -2.18 -3.35
C LEU A 29 10.35 -1.60 -3.55
N LYS A 30 10.70 -0.53 -2.85
CA LYS A 30 12.06 0.03 -2.88
C LYS A 30 13.08 -0.97 -2.37
N ALA A 31 12.79 -1.65 -1.26
CA ALA A 31 13.67 -2.66 -0.69
C ALA A 31 13.89 -3.84 -1.64
N GLU A 32 12.84 -4.30 -2.33
CA GLU A 32 12.96 -5.40 -3.29
C GLU A 32 13.74 -4.97 -4.54
N LYS A 33 13.49 -3.77 -5.06
CA LYS A 33 14.25 -3.22 -6.18
C LYS A 33 15.74 -3.13 -5.86
N PHE A 34 16.09 -2.63 -4.67
CA PHE A 34 17.48 -2.57 -4.22
C PHE A 34 18.14 -3.95 -4.12
N LYS A 35 17.43 -4.97 -3.62
CA LYS A 35 17.93 -6.34 -3.60
C LYS A 35 18.18 -6.88 -5.01
N GLN A 36 17.29 -6.59 -5.95
CA GLN A 36 17.41 -7.05 -7.33
C GLN A 36 18.57 -6.37 -8.05
N GLU A 37 18.74 -5.06 -7.90
CA GLU A 37 19.89 -4.32 -8.43
C GLU A 37 21.22 -4.88 -7.89
N ARG A 38 21.29 -5.21 -6.60
CA ARG A 38 22.47 -5.85 -5.99
C ARG A 38 22.76 -7.26 -6.50
N LYS A 39 21.73 -8.00 -6.94
CA LYS A 39 21.90 -9.31 -7.57
C LYS A 39 22.39 -9.19 -9.01
N ILE A 40 21.97 -8.15 -9.73
CA ILE A 40 22.41 -7.88 -11.10
C ILE A 40 23.87 -7.39 -11.15
N LEU A 41 24.31 -6.67 -10.11
CA LEU A 41 25.69 -6.17 -9.99
C LEU A 41 26.71 -7.23 -9.51
N ARG A 42 26.25 -8.42 -9.13
CA ARG A 42 27.11 -9.56 -8.74
C ARG A 42 27.30 -10.51 -9.91
#